data_AF-A0A7S2FV23-F1
#
_entry.id   AF-A0A7S2FV23-F1
#
_cell.length_a   1.000
_cell.length_b   1.000
_cell.length_c   1.000
_cell.angle_alpha   90.00
_cell.angle_beta   90.00
_cell.angle_gamma   90.00
#
_symmetry.space_group_name_H-M   'P 1'
#
loop_
_entity.id
_entity.type
_entity.pdbx_description
1 polymer ?
#
loop_
_entity_poly.entity_id
_entity_poly.type
_entity_poly.pdbx_seq_one_letter_code
_entity_poly.pdbx_strand_id
1 'polypeptide(L)'
;ERNTGYNGSHIWEAFYKENCFEVGSGLPRGRFGAVGGMCYEERILYRLLSGWHASTTLSIVKNFYAPGTKQKGAWAPNPERYMEVLGKNPERSKNLHFSFVVMLRAIKKAAPFLHTYAYSTGDGKEDRHTKSLMHRLLDSQVLSVCSPLFDAFDETRLFRSTSPEQRSQLKRQFKSVFQNITVLVDCVQCQRCRLHAKLFALGLGTALKILLTSP
;
A
#
# COMPACT_ATOMS: atom_id res chain seq x y z
N GLU A 1 -6.27 11.62 -5.16
CA GLU A 1 -5.71 12.68 -4.30
C GLU A 1 -5.18 13.81 -5.20
N ARG A 2 -4.96 15.01 -4.67
CA ARG A 2 -4.48 16.17 -5.44
C ARG A 2 -3.57 17.05 -4.60
N ASN A 3 -2.80 17.94 -5.23
CA ASN A 3 -1.90 18.82 -4.49
C ASN A 3 -2.67 19.69 -3.46
N THR A 4 -2.27 19.64 -2.20
CA THR A 4 -2.85 20.45 -1.11
C THR A 4 -1.87 21.48 -0.55
N GLY A 5 -0.64 21.53 -1.04
CA GLY A 5 0.45 22.32 -0.47
C GLY A 5 1.00 21.79 0.86
N TYR A 6 0.46 20.67 1.37
CA TYR A 6 0.89 20.10 2.65
C TYR A 6 2.26 19.41 2.54
N ASN A 7 3.19 19.79 3.42
CA ASN A 7 4.46 19.09 3.60
C ASN A 7 4.32 18.01 4.69
N GLY A 8 4.24 16.76 4.26
CA GLY A 8 4.13 15.58 5.14
C GLY A 8 5.44 14.81 5.34
N SER A 9 6.61 15.37 5.01
CA SER A 9 7.89 14.61 5.06
C SER A 9 8.17 14.00 6.44
N HIS A 10 7.91 14.73 7.52
CA HIS A 10 8.08 14.25 8.90
C HIS A 10 7.16 13.06 9.22
N ILE A 11 5.94 13.02 8.67
CA ILE A 11 5.01 11.89 8.82
C ILE A 11 5.54 10.66 8.08
N TRP A 12 6.05 10.84 6.85
CA TRP A 12 6.64 9.74 6.10
C TRP A 12 7.86 9.16 6.81
N GLU A 13 8.74 10.01 7.35
CA GLU A 13 9.87 9.56 8.17
C GLU A 13 9.41 8.73 9.37
N ALA A 14 8.34 9.14 10.05
CA ALA A 14 7.75 8.36 11.13
C ALA A 14 7.22 7.01 10.64
N PHE A 15 6.49 6.96 9.51
CA PHE A 15 6.01 5.70 8.93
C PHE A 15 7.16 4.72 8.63
N TYR A 16 8.26 5.20 8.08
CA TYR A 16 9.41 4.32 7.80
C TYR A 16 10.12 3.85 9.08
N LYS A 17 10.08 4.62 10.17
CA LYS A 17 10.63 4.23 11.48
C LYS A 17 9.80 3.14 12.16
N GLU A 18 8.51 3.02 11.85
CA GLU A 18 7.67 1.91 12.34
C GLU A 18 8.04 0.55 11.74
N ASN A 19 8.91 0.51 10.72
CA ASN A 19 9.39 -0.74 10.13
C ASN A 19 10.45 -1.41 11.02
N CYS A 20 10.00 -1.97 12.14
CA CYS A 20 10.81 -2.70 13.11
C CYS A 20 10.14 -4.05 13.42
N PHE A 21 10.72 -5.16 12.95
CA PHE A 21 10.25 -6.51 13.27
C PHE A 21 11.20 -7.16 14.28
N GLU A 22 10.67 -7.93 15.24
CA GLU A 22 11.52 -8.70 16.15
C GLU A 22 11.90 -10.00 15.44
N VAL A 23 13.11 -10.04 14.87
CA VAL A 23 13.68 -11.24 14.25
C VAL A 23 14.87 -11.71 15.07
N GLY A 24 14.60 -12.62 16.01
CA GLY A 24 15.64 -13.27 16.81
C GLY A 24 16.37 -12.35 17.81
N SER A 25 16.84 -12.94 18.90
CA SER A 25 17.51 -12.25 20.00
C SER A 25 18.83 -11.60 19.56
N GLY A 26 18.92 -10.26 19.63
CA GLY A 26 20.21 -9.58 19.81
C GLY A 26 20.56 -8.42 18.87
N LEU A 27 19.77 -8.09 17.86
CA LEU A 27 20.06 -6.93 17.01
C LEU A 27 19.27 -5.69 17.48
N PRO A 28 19.93 -4.52 17.63
CA PRO A 28 19.31 -3.34 18.20
C PRO A 28 18.17 -2.83 17.30
N ARG A 29 17.03 -2.54 17.93
CA ARG A 29 15.86 -1.88 17.33
C ARG A 29 16.31 -0.68 16.50
N GLY A 30 15.96 -0.67 15.21
CA GLY A 30 15.90 0.56 14.42
C GLY A 30 17.24 1.25 14.14
N ARG A 31 18.26 0.52 13.66
CA ARG A 31 19.40 1.18 13.00
C ARG A 31 19.29 0.97 11.50
N PHE A 32 18.89 2.02 10.78
CA PHE A 32 18.85 2.09 9.32
C PHE A 32 20.21 1.68 8.73
N GLY A 33 20.39 0.38 8.47
CA GLY A 33 21.39 -0.10 7.51
C GLY A 33 20.87 0.05 6.08
N ALA A 34 21.76 -0.09 5.10
CA ALA A 34 21.36 -0.24 3.71
C ALA A 34 20.29 -1.34 3.57
N VAL A 35 19.39 -1.25 2.59
CA VAL A 35 18.28 -2.21 2.33
C VAL A 35 18.75 -3.68 2.31
N GLY A 36 20.03 -3.93 2.05
CA GLY A 36 20.66 -5.24 2.12
C GLY A 36 20.74 -5.88 3.52
N GLY A 37 20.73 -5.08 4.59
CA GLY A 37 20.79 -5.56 5.99
C GLY A 37 19.43 -5.80 6.65
N MET A 38 18.33 -5.51 5.94
CA MET A 38 16.96 -5.72 6.43
C MET A 38 16.54 -7.19 6.29
N CYS A 39 15.75 -7.68 7.25
CA CYS A 39 15.05 -8.96 7.13
C CYS A 39 14.02 -8.92 5.99
N TYR A 40 13.53 -10.09 5.56
CA TYR A 40 12.63 -10.17 4.40
C TYR A 40 11.32 -9.41 4.63
N GLU A 41 10.77 -9.51 5.84
CA GLU A 41 9.57 -8.85 6.33
C GLU A 41 9.73 -7.33 6.30
N GLU A 42 10.86 -6.84 6.83
CA GLU A 42 11.21 -5.42 6.83
C GLU A 42 11.36 -4.87 5.42
N ARG A 43 11.98 -5.65 4.52
CA ARG A 43 12.11 -5.29 3.12
C ARG A 43 10.75 -5.21 2.44
N ILE A 44 9.84 -6.13 2.71
CA ILE A 44 8.47 -6.09 2.18
C ILE A 44 7.77 -4.84 2.67
N LEU A 45 7.76 -4.58 3.98
CA LEU A 45 7.07 -3.42 4.53
C LEU A 45 7.66 -2.11 3.97
N TYR A 46 8.99 -2.00 3.89
CA TYR A 46 9.66 -0.85 3.28
C TYR A 46 9.18 -0.61 1.84
N ARG A 47 9.15 -1.67 1.00
CA ARG A 47 8.69 -1.55 -0.39
C ARG A 47 7.22 -1.16 -0.47
N LEU A 48 6.37 -1.68 0.42
CA LEU A 48 4.95 -1.30 0.49
C LEU A 48 4.75 0.17 0.85
N LEU A 49 5.44 0.65 1.89
CA LEU A 49 5.41 2.06 2.30
C LEU A 49 5.98 2.97 1.22
N SER A 50 7.07 2.55 0.56
CA SER A 50 7.67 3.26 -0.56
C SER A 50 6.75 3.34 -1.77
N GLY A 51 6.05 2.26 -2.11
CA GLY A 51 5.05 2.26 -3.17
C GLY A 51 3.83 3.12 -2.84
N TRP A 52 3.38 3.14 -1.59
CA TRP A 52 2.35 4.07 -1.14
C TRP A 52 2.81 5.52 -1.27
N HIS A 53 4.00 5.87 -0.77
CA HIS A 53 4.57 7.20 -0.90
C HIS A 53 4.68 7.62 -2.39
N ALA A 54 5.15 6.71 -3.25
CA ALA A 54 5.21 6.96 -4.70
C ALA A 54 3.82 7.20 -5.32
N SER A 55 2.81 6.41 -4.94
CA SER A 55 1.42 6.58 -5.39
C SER A 55 0.84 7.93 -4.99
N THR A 56 0.99 8.32 -3.72
CA THR A 56 0.56 9.62 -3.19
C THR A 56 1.23 10.76 -3.96
N THR A 57 2.55 10.68 -4.12
CA THR A 57 3.35 11.67 -4.87
C THR A 57 2.86 11.79 -6.31
N LEU A 58 2.65 10.67 -6.99
CA LEU A 58 2.17 10.65 -8.38
C LEU A 58 0.78 11.31 -8.49
N SER A 59 -0.11 11.05 -7.53
CA SER A 59 -1.45 11.67 -7.50
C SER A 59 -1.39 13.19 -7.31
N ILE A 60 -0.48 13.66 -6.45
CA ILE A 60 -0.21 15.10 -6.22
C ILE A 60 0.37 15.77 -7.46
N VAL A 61 1.34 15.13 -8.11
CA VAL A 61 2.04 15.69 -9.27
C VAL A 61 1.16 15.67 -10.53
N LYS A 62 0.31 14.65 -10.70
CA LYS A 62 -0.67 14.58 -11.79
C LYS A 62 -1.75 15.66 -11.65
N ASN A 63 -2.17 15.95 -10.42
CA ASN A 63 -3.19 16.95 -10.11
C ASN A 63 -2.52 18.09 -9.33
N PHE A 64 -1.63 18.82 -10.00
CA PHE A 64 -0.90 19.94 -9.41
C PHE A 64 -1.65 21.26 -9.63
N TYR A 65 -1.44 22.22 -8.72
CA TYR A 65 -1.96 23.58 -8.84
C TYR A 65 -0.80 24.55 -8.69
N ALA A 66 -0.49 25.30 -9.76
CA ALA A 66 0.60 26.26 -9.75
C ALA A 66 0.14 27.60 -9.12
N PRO A 67 0.84 28.13 -8.09
CA PRO A 67 0.55 29.46 -7.58
C PRO A 67 0.85 30.52 -8.66
N GLY A 68 -0.06 31.48 -8.87
CA GLY A 68 0.20 32.66 -9.71
C GLY A 68 -0.37 32.66 -11.13
N THR A 69 -1.03 31.58 -11.58
CA THR A 69 -1.76 31.59 -12.86
C THR A 69 -3.11 32.29 -12.72
N LYS A 70 -3.11 33.61 -12.91
CA LYS A 70 -4.31 34.46 -12.94
C LYS A 70 -5.23 34.22 -14.15
N GLN A 71 -4.94 33.23 -15.00
CA GLN A 71 -5.85 32.77 -16.05
C GLN A 71 -6.07 31.25 -15.96
N LYS A 72 -7.31 30.88 -15.62
CA LYS A 72 -7.94 29.55 -15.61
C LYS A 72 -7.37 28.53 -14.61
N GLY A 73 -7.89 28.60 -13.38
CA GLY A 73 -7.67 27.63 -12.31
C GLY A 73 -8.14 26.21 -12.64
N ALA A 74 -7.29 25.44 -13.30
CA ALA A 74 -7.48 24.01 -13.55
C ALA A 74 -6.31 23.21 -12.95
N TRP A 75 -6.63 22.07 -12.36
CA TRP A 75 -5.63 21.09 -11.93
C TRP A 75 -4.92 20.52 -13.15
N ALA A 76 -3.59 20.57 -13.19
CA ALA A 76 -2.80 20.12 -14.32
C ALA A 76 -1.58 19.28 -13.87
N PRO A 77 -1.08 18.37 -14.71
CA PRO A 77 0.16 17.66 -14.43
C PRO A 77 1.36 18.62 -14.34
N ASN A 78 2.31 18.33 -13.45
CA ASN A 78 3.60 19.03 -13.36
C ASN A 78 4.75 18.05 -13.71
N PRO A 79 5.19 17.98 -14.99
CA PRO A 79 6.23 17.06 -15.44
C PRO A 79 7.60 17.29 -14.80
N GLU A 80 7.96 18.55 -14.53
CA GLU A 80 9.24 18.89 -13.88
C GLU A 80 9.31 18.27 -12.48
N ARG A 81 8.24 18.45 -11.70
CA ARG A 81 8.15 17.84 -10.36
C ARG A 81 8.10 16.32 -10.41
N TYR A 82 7.49 15.74 -11.45
CA TYR A 82 7.53 14.29 -11.65
C TYR A 82 8.97 13.81 -11.85
N MET A 83 9.73 14.47 -12.72
CA MET A 83 11.11 14.09 -13.01
C MET A 83 12.01 14.22 -11.78
N GLU A 84 11.83 15.26 -10.97
CA GLU A 84 12.57 15.47 -9.72
C GLU A 84 12.32 14.37 -8.68
N VAL A 85 11.06 13.97 -8.47
CA VAL A 85 10.68 13.16 -7.30
C VAL A 85 10.54 11.67 -7.62
N LEU A 86 10.15 11.33 -8.86
CA LEU A 86 9.95 9.94 -9.30
C LEU A 86 10.85 9.57 -10.48
N GLY A 87 11.00 10.44 -11.48
CA GLY A 87 11.78 10.15 -12.70
C GLY A 87 13.25 9.81 -12.42
N LYS A 88 13.89 10.55 -11.51
CA LYS A 88 15.28 10.30 -11.07
C LYS A 88 15.43 9.12 -10.09
N ASN A 89 14.32 8.54 -9.63
CA ASN A 89 14.32 7.50 -8.59
C ASN A 89 13.57 6.24 -9.08
N PRO A 90 14.16 5.45 -10.02
CA PRO A 90 13.51 4.29 -10.61
C PRO A 90 13.08 3.23 -9.57
N GLU A 91 13.78 3.15 -8.44
CA GLU A 91 13.42 2.29 -7.31
C GLU A 91 12.03 2.60 -6.74
N ARG A 92 11.61 3.88 -6.70
CA ARG A 92 10.26 4.26 -6.24
C ARG A 92 9.19 3.74 -7.19
N SER A 93 9.45 3.79 -8.50
CA SER A 93 8.57 3.22 -9.52
C SER A 93 8.49 1.69 -9.40
N LYS A 94 9.61 1.01 -9.16
CA LYS A 94 9.61 -0.45 -8.90
C LYS A 94 8.80 -0.80 -7.65
N ASN A 95 8.91 -0.01 -6.58
CA ASN A 95 8.14 -0.20 -5.35
C ASN A 95 6.65 0.09 -5.53
N LEU A 96 6.28 1.06 -6.36
CA LEU A 96 4.88 1.29 -6.76
C LEU A 96 4.28 0.05 -7.43
N HIS A 97 4.98 -0.53 -8.42
CA HIS A 97 4.55 -1.76 -9.08
C HIS A 97 4.50 -2.94 -8.10
N PHE A 98 5.46 -3.04 -7.19
CA PHE A 98 5.45 -4.06 -6.14
C PHE A 98 4.18 -3.96 -5.27
N SER A 99 3.84 -2.77 -4.76
CA SER A 99 2.61 -2.58 -3.99
C SER A 99 1.36 -2.93 -4.79
N PHE A 100 1.33 -2.60 -6.09
CA PHE A 100 0.23 -2.95 -6.97
C PHE A 100 0.07 -4.48 -7.11
N VAL A 101 1.17 -5.20 -7.33
CA VAL A 101 1.16 -6.67 -7.43
C VAL A 101 0.71 -7.32 -6.11
N VAL A 102 1.18 -6.82 -4.96
CA VAL A 102 0.75 -7.32 -3.64
C VAL A 102 -0.77 -7.13 -3.43
N MET A 103 -1.31 -5.98 -3.83
CA MET A 103 -2.75 -5.72 -3.77
C MET A 103 -3.55 -6.64 -4.69
N LEU A 104 -3.10 -6.83 -5.94
CA LEU A 104 -3.75 -7.75 -6.89
C LEU A 104 -3.74 -9.19 -6.36
N ARG A 105 -2.63 -9.62 -5.77
CA ARG A 105 -2.52 -10.96 -5.17
C ARG A 105 -3.50 -11.14 -4.01
N ALA A 106 -3.64 -10.14 -3.14
CA ALA A 106 -4.61 -10.17 -2.04
C ALA A 106 -6.06 -10.23 -2.56
N ILE A 107 -6.38 -9.46 -3.61
CA ILE A 107 -7.70 -9.51 -4.27
C ILE A 107 -7.95 -10.90 -4.85
N LYS A 108 -6.97 -11.49 -5.55
CA LYS A 108 -7.09 -12.84 -6.11
C LYS A 108 -7.33 -13.90 -5.03
N LYS A 109 -6.62 -13.82 -3.90
CA LYS A 109 -6.83 -14.73 -2.76
C LYS A 109 -8.20 -14.54 -2.10
N ALA A 110 -8.70 -13.32 -2.03
CA ALA A 110 -10.03 -13.02 -1.50
C ALA A 110 -11.19 -13.30 -2.49
N ALA A 111 -10.90 -13.64 -3.75
CA ALA A 111 -11.90 -13.78 -4.80
C ALA A 111 -13.06 -14.74 -4.43
N PRO A 112 -12.84 -15.94 -3.84
CA PRO A 112 -13.94 -16.83 -3.48
C PRO A 112 -14.94 -16.20 -2.50
N PHE A 113 -14.43 -15.43 -1.53
CA PHE A 113 -15.26 -14.69 -0.59
C PHE A 113 -15.99 -13.52 -1.28
N LEU A 114 -15.27 -12.75 -2.10
CA LEU A 114 -15.85 -11.59 -2.79
C LEU A 114 -16.92 -11.97 -3.83
N HIS A 115 -16.83 -13.16 -4.44
CA HIS A 115 -17.88 -13.66 -5.35
C HIS A 115 -19.24 -13.85 -4.68
N THR A 116 -19.23 -14.25 -3.41
CA THR A 116 -20.43 -14.58 -2.64
C THR A 116 -20.90 -13.44 -1.73
N TYR A 117 -20.12 -12.36 -1.62
CA TYR A 117 -20.43 -11.23 -0.77
C TYR A 117 -21.72 -10.52 -1.21
N ALA A 118 -22.58 -10.20 -0.24
CA ALA A 118 -23.80 -9.44 -0.45
C ALA A 118 -23.46 -7.94 -0.46
N TYR A 119 -23.28 -7.36 -1.65
CA TYR A 119 -23.07 -5.93 -1.87
C TYR A 119 -24.36 -5.12 -1.68
N SER A 120 -25.05 -5.31 -0.54
CA SER A 120 -26.37 -4.73 -0.30
C SER A 120 -26.28 -3.32 0.26
N THR A 121 -26.83 -2.34 -0.46
CA THR A 121 -26.88 -0.92 -0.06
C THR A 121 -28.31 -0.43 0.19
N GLY A 122 -29.31 -1.23 -0.16
CA GLY A 122 -30.73 -0.88 -0.09
C GLY A 122 -31.33 -0.53 -1.46
N ASP A 123 -30.49 -0.34 -2.48
CA ASP A 123 -30.91 -0.17 -3.88
C ASP A 123 -30.60 -1.44 -4.68
N GLY A 124 -31.64 -2.23 -4.98
CA GLY A 124 -31.46 -3.50 -5.70
C GLY A 124 -30.89 -3.37 -7.11
N LYS A 125 -30.99 -2.19 -7.77
CA LYS A 125 -30.40 -1.97 -9.09
C LYS A 125 -28.89 -1.75 -8.97
N GLU A 126 -28.47 -0.87 -8.07
CA GLU A 126 -27.05 -0.58 -7.82
C GLU A 126 -26.33 -1.80 -7.20
N ASP A 127 -27.01 -2.57 -6.35
CA ASP A 127 -26.46 -3.79 -5.76
C ASP A 127 -26.15 -4.85 -6.84
N ARG A 128 -27.08 -5.05 -7.80
CA ARG A 128 -26.86 -5.95 -8.95
C ARG A 128 -25.74 -5.44 -9.85
N HIS A 129 -25.69 -4.13 -10.10
CA HIS A 129 -24.64 -3.52 -10.91
C HIS A 129 -23.27 -3.69 -10.28
N THR A 130 -23.16 -3.41 -8.97
CA THR A 130 -21.94 -3.57 -8.17
C THR A 130 -21.46 -5.02 -8.20
N LYS A 131 -22.37 -5.99 -8.00
CA LYS A 131 -22.03 -7.41 -8.06
C LYS A 131 -21.48 -7.82 -9.43
N SER A 132 -22.07 -7.33 -10.52
CA SER A 132 -21.58 -7.58 -11.88
C SER A 132 -20.19 -6.99 -12.11
N LEU A 133 -19.94 -5.75 -11.68
CA LEU A 133 -18.63 -5.12 -11.80
C LEU A 133 -17.56 -5.85 -10.97
N MET A 134 -17.92 -6.32 -9.77
CA MET A 134 -17.02 -7.11 -8.93
C MET A 134 -16.67 -8.45 -9.58
N HIS A 135 -17.64 -9.20 -10.10
CA HIS A 135 -17.36 -10.43 -10.85
C HIS A 135 -16.46 -10.17 -12.06
N ARG A 136 -16.75 -9.12 -12.85
CA ARG A 136 -15.88 -8.72 -13.98
C ARG A 136 -14.44 -8.41 -13.56
N LEU A 137 -14.23 -7.81 -12.39
CA LEU A 137 -12.89 -7.56 -11.86
C LEU A 137 -12.21 -8.88 -11.44
N LEU A 138 -12.91 -9.73 -10.70
CA LEU A 138 -12.39 -11.00 -10.16
C LEU A 138 -12.09 -12.04 -11.26
N ASP A 139 -12.88 -12.03 -12.33
CA ASP A 139 -12.73 -12.88 -13.51
C ASP A 139 -11.86 -12.24 -14.60
N SER A 140 -11.33 -11.04 -14.35
CA SER A 140 -10.51 -10.33 -15.34
C SER A 140 -9.20 -11.08 -15.63
N GLN A 141 -8.77 -11.00 -16.90
CA GLN A 141 -7.50 -11.58 -17.32
C GLN A 141 -6.30 -10.96 -16.61
N VAL A 142 -6.40 -9.76 -16.04
CA VAL A 142 -5.31 -9.15 -15.26
C VAL A 142 -4.96 -10.03 -14.05
N LEU A 143 -5.96 -10.61 -13.38
CA LEU A 143 -5.72 -11.49 -12.24
C LEU A 143 -5.20 -12.88 -12.65
N SER A 144 -5.37 -13.30 -13.90
CA SER A 144 -4.81 -14.55 -14.43
C SER A 144 -3.43 -14.37 -15.06
N VAL A 145 -3.20 -13.29 -15.81
CA VAL A 145 -1.94 -12.98 -16.51
C VAL A 145 -0.87 -12.49 -15.54
N CYS A 146 -1.24 -11.80 -14.46
CA CYS A 146 -0.27 -11.45 -13.43
C CYS A 146 0.13 -12.64 -12.54
N SER A 147 -0.38 -13.85 -12.80
CA SER A 147 -0.02 -15.05 -12.00
C SER A 147 1.50 -15.29 -11.92
N PRO A 148 2.28 -15.18 -13.00
CA PRO A 148 3.74 -15.29 -12.95
C PRO A 148 4.42 -14.06 -12.31
N LEU A 149 3.78 -12.88 -12.37
CA LEU A 149 4.29 -11.69 -11.68
C LEU A 149 4.10 -11.79 -10.16
N PHE A 150 3.17 -12.63 -9.69
CA PHE A 150 3.03 -12.94 -8.27
C PHE A 150 4.23 -13.71 -7.72
N ASP A 151 5.06 -14.35 -8.56
CA ASP A 151 6.33 -14.94 -8.12
C ASP A 151 7.33 -13.87 -7.62
N ALA A 152 7.15 -12.60 -8.00
CA ALA A 152 7.90 -11.47 -7.42
C ALA A 152 7.56 -11.22 -5.94
N PHE A 153 6.41 -11.73 -5.47
CA PHE A 153 6.01 -11.79 -4.07
C PHE A 153 5.82 -13.26 -3.68
N ASP A 154 6.94 -13.95 -3.51
CA ASP A 154 6.97 -15.33 -3.03
C ASP A 154 6.51 -15.35 -1.55
N GLU A 155 5.20 -15.55 -1.36
CA GLU A 155 4.55 -15.80 -0.07
C GLU A 155 5.25 -16.93 0.67
N THR A 156 5.67 -17.96 -0.06
CA THR A 156 6.36 -19.08 0.56
C THR A 156 7.68 -18.64 1.18
N ARG A 157 8.34 -17.56 0.74
CA ARG A 157 9.51 -17.01 1.45
C ARG A 157 9.15 -16.23 2.71
N LEU A 158 7.98 -15.58 2.74
CA LEU A 158 7.44 -14.99 3.96
C LEU A 158 7.02 -16.10 4.97
N PHE A 159 6.74 -17.31 4.48
CA PHE A 159 6.20 -18.43 5.24
C PHE A 159 7.09 -19.70 5.24
N ARG A 160 8.37 -19.61 4.84
CA ARG A 160 9.12 -20.78 4.31
C ARG A 160 9.43 -21.86 5.32
N SER A 161 9.34 -21.54 6.61
CA SER A 161 9.77 -22.42 7.68
C SER A 161 9.19 -22.03 9.03
N THR A 162 7.96 -21.50 9.07
CA THR A 162 7.39 -20.97 10.31
C THR A 162 6.29 -21.86 10.84
N SER A 163 6.52 -22.40 12.05
CA SER A 163 5.49 -23.07 12.84
C SER A 163 4.26 -22.16 12.96
N PRO A 164 3.06 -22.71 13.25
CA PRO A 164 1.85 -21.90 13.44
C PRO A 164 2.05 -20.69 14.38
N GLU A 165 2.93 -20.83 15.38
CA GLU A 165 3.29 -19.81 16.36
C GLU A 165 4.04 -18.63 15.72
N GLN A 166 5.04 -18.89 14.89
CA GLN A 166 5.83 -17.83 14.22
C GLN A 166 4.99 -17.07 13.19
N ARG A 167 4.09 -17.76 12.46
CA ARG A 167 3.11 -17.10 11.58
C ARG A 167 2.17 -16.18 12.36
N SER A 168 1.71 -16.67 13.52
CA SER A 168 0.86 -15.92 14.43
C SER A 168 1.58 -14.67 14.98
N GLN A 169 2.87 -14.80 15.32
CA GLN A 169 3.72 -13.69 15.74
C GLN A 169 3.90 -12.65 14.63
N LEU A 170 4.25 -13.07 13.42
CA LEU A 170 4.43 -12.16 12.30
C LEU A 170 3.14 -11.39 11.98
N LYS A 171 1.99 -12.07 12.01
CA LYS A 171 0.67 -11.43 11.87
C LYS A 171 0.41 -10.39 12.96
N ARG A 172 0.79 -10.67 14.22
CA ARG A 172 0.69 -9.71 15.33
C ARG A 172 1.61 -8.51 15.12
N GLN A 173 2.85 -8.73 14.66
CA GLN A 173 3.81 -7.66 14.38
C GLN A 173 3.32 -6.73 13.25
N PHE A 174 2.90 -7.28 12.10
CA PHE A 174 2.30 -6.47 11.03
C PHE A 174 1.07 -5.70 11.52
N LYS A 175 0.19 -6.35 12.29
CA LYS A 175 -0.98 -5.68 12.88
C LYS A 175 -0.54 -4.51 13.78
N SER A 176 0.44 -4.71 14.64
CA SER A 176 0.99 -3.69 15.53
C SER A 176 1.54 -2.50 14.75
N VAL A 177 2.35 -2.76 13.71
CA VAL A 177 2.91 -1.71 12.86
C VAL A 177 1.81 -0.88 12.17
N PHE A 178 0.80 -1.52 11.60
CA PHE A 178 -0.30 -0.80 10.96
C PHE A 178 -1.22 -0.07 11.96
N GLN A 179 -1.33 -0.54 13.20
CA GLN A 179 -2.00 0.21 14.28
C GLN A 179 -1.22 1.49 14.60
N ASN A 180 0.10 1.41 14.76
CA ASN A 180 0.95 2.58 15.01
C ASN A 180 0.91 3.57 13.83
N ILE A 181 1.01 3.08 12.59
CA ILE A 181 0.85 3.91 11.39
C ILE A 181 -0.52 4.61 11.40
N THR A 182 -1.60 3.91 11.78
CA THR A 182 -2.93 4.51 11.84
C THR A 182 -3.01 5.64 12.87
N VAL A 183 -2.35 5.49 14.03
CA VAL A 183 -2.22 6.56 15.03
C VAL A 183 -1.41 7.73 14.47
N LEU A 184 -0.30 7.47 13.78
CA LEU A 184 0.51 8.52 13.15
C LEU A 184 -0.26 9.26 12.04
N VAL A 185 -1.17 8.59 11.32
CA VAL A 185 -2.05 9.22 10.34
C VAL A 185 -2.95 10.27 10.99
N ASP A 186 -3.35 10.11 12.26
CA ASP A 186 -4.16 11.11 12.96
C ASP A 186 -3.40 12.43 13.21
N CYS A 187 -2.06 12.42 13.16
CA CYS A 187 -1.22 13.62 13.24
C CYS A 187 -1.16 14.42 11.92
N VAL A 188 -1.69 13.89 10.81
CA VAL A 188 -1.72 14.58 9.52
C VAL A 188 -2.72 15.74 9.57
N GLN A 189 -2.20 16.97 9.52
CA GLN A 189 -3.00 18.19 9.62
C GLN A 189 -3.92 18.43 8.40
N CYS A 190 -3.47 18.01 7.22
CA CYS A 190 -4.25 18.09 5.99
C CYS A 190 -5.39 17.07 6.00
N GLN A 191 -6.64 17.54 6.08
CA GLN A 191 -7.82 16.66 6.18
C GLN A 191 -7.98 15.70 5.00
N ARG A 192 -7.76 16.18 3.77
CA ARG A 192 -7.83 15.34 2.56
C ARG A 192 -6.71 14.31 2.52
N CYS A 193 -5.51 14.71 2.92
CA CYS A 193 -4.34 13.83 2.99
C CYS A 193 -4.55 12.76 4.07
N ARG A 194 -5.10 13.14 5.23
CA ARG A 194 -5.46 12.23 6.31
C ARG A 194 -6.48 11.19 5.86
N LEU A 195 -7.54 11.60 5.15
CA LEU A 195 -8.53 10.69 4.58
C LEU A 195 -7.89 9.64 3.66
N HIS A 196 -7.10 10.09 2.69
CA HIS A 196 -6.41 9.18 1.77
C HIS A 196 -5.42 8.27 2.52
N ALA A 197 -4.69 8.82 3.49
CA ALA A 197 -3.73 8.05 4.26
C ALA A 197 -4.40 6.94 5.09
N LYS A 198 -5.57 7.20 5.69
CA LYS A 198 -6.37 6.15 6.37
C LYS A 198 -6.81 5.06 5.39
N LEU A 199 -7.25 5.45 4.19
CA LEU A 199 -7.67 4.50 3.16
C LEU A 199 -6.51 3.60 2.69
N PHE A 200 -5.33 4.17 2.45
CA PHE A 200 -4.15 3.41 2.06
C PHE A 200 -3.64 2.50 3.18
N ALA A 201 -3.57 2.99 4.42
CA ALA A 201 -3.14 2.18 5.57
C ALA A 201 -4.09 0.98 5.79
N LEU A 202 -5.40 1.21 5.72
CA LEU A 202 -6.41 0.15 5.85
C LEU A 202 -6.32 -0.85 4.68
N GLY A 203 -6.15 -0.36 3.45
CA GLY A 203 -6.02 -1.20 2.25
C GLY A 203 -4.82 -2.12 2.32
N LEU A 204 -3.64 -1.58 2.63
CA LEU A 204 -2.41 -2.37 2.76
C LEU A 204 -2.46 -3.35 3.94
N GLY A 205 -2.97 -2.91 5.10
CA GLY A 205 -3.14 -3.79 6.26
C GLY A 205 -4.12 -4.94 5.99
N THR A 206 -5.20 -4.67 5.25
CA THR A 206 -6.18 -5.69 4.85
C THR A 206 -5.59 -6.66 3.84
N ALA A 207 -4.85 -6.16 2.85
CA ALA A 207 -4.16 -7.01 1.88
C ALA A 207 -3.20 -7.97 2.58
N LEU A 208 -2.34 -7.47 3.48
CA LEU A 208 -1.44 -8.31 4.27
C LEU A 208 -2.21 -9.30 5.15
N LYS A 209 -3.31 -8.89 5.80
CA LYS A 209 -4.15 -9.78 6.60
C LYS A 209 -4.68 -10.95 5.76
N ILE A 210 -5.15 -10.70 4.54
CA ILE A 210 -5.64 -11.73 3.61
C ILE A 210 -4.48 -12.66 3.22
N LEU A 211 -3.33 -12.10 2.85
CA LEU A 211 -2.15 -12.86 2.43
C LEU A 211 -1.61 -13.76 3.55
N LEU A 212 -1.57 -13.27 4.79
CA LEU A 212 -1.08 -13.99 5.98
C LEU A 212 -2.06 -15.04 6.52
N THR A 213 -3.34 -14.99 6.14
CA THR A 213 -4.33 -16.00 6.52
C THR A 213 -4.07 -17.29 5.74
N SER A 214 -4.23 -18.46 6.36
CA SER A 214 -4.09 -19.74 5.65
C SER A 214 -5.02 -19.79 4.43
N PRO A 215 -4.61 -20.45 3.33
CA PRO A 215 -5.49 -20.71 2.21
C PRO A 215 -6.75 -21.48 2.65
#